data_AF-X8CQZ3-F1
#
_entry.id   AF-X8CQZ3-F1
#
_cell.length_a   1.000
_cell.length_b   1.000
_cell.length_c   1.000
_cell.angle_alpha   90.00
_cell.angle_beta   90.00
_cell.angle_gamma   90.00
#
_symmetry.space_group_name_H-M   'P 1'
#
loop_
_entity.id
_entity.type
_entity.pdbx_description
1 polymer ?
#
loop_
_entity_poly.entity_id
_entity_poly.type
_entity_poly.pdbx_seq_one_letter_code
_entity_poly.pdbx_strand_id
1 'polypeptide(L)'
;MLVPLPLFFCHGGWPVTVAAVVMVCFHLGILVSIPMGVPLEWNVFMIFGVLSLFVAHTQLGLADLKHPVVVAILFVVIAGIVLLGNMFPRKISFLPGMRYYAGNWDTTLWCIKPSANDKIGRGIVAIASMPQAQLERFYGSPEAAQIPLYMGYAFRGFNTHGRALFTLAHRAMAGQNEDDYVLTDGERICSTAIGWNFGDGHMHNEQLISALQERCHFEPGEVRVVLLDAQPIHKQTQAYRLVDAATGEFERGIVRVADMVTRQPWADDVPVEVVSG
;
A
#
# COMPACT_ATOMS: atom_id res chain seq x y z
N MET A 1 20.14 -8.99 -7.04
CA MET A 1 19.44 -9.46 -8.26
C MET A 1 19.99 -10.79 -8.81
N LEU A 2 21.30 -11.07 -8.77
CA LEU A 2 21.84 -12.31 -9.40
C LEU A 2 21.96 -13.54 -8.49
N VAL A 3 21.64 -13.42 -7.19
CA VAL A 3 21.80 -14.49 -6.18
C VAL A 3 21.10 -15.81 -6.54
N PRO A 4 19.91 -15.84 -7.19
CA PRO A 4 19.30 -17.10 -7.60
C PRO A 4 20.13 -17.90 -8.61
N LEU A 5 20.93 -17.25 -9.46
CA LEU A 5 21.70 -17.93 -10.51
C LEU A 5 22.72 -18.94 -9.95
N PRO A 6 23.66 -18.57 -9.06
CA PRO A 6 24.56 -19.54 -8.46
C PRO A 6 23.83 -20.58 -7.62
N LEU A 7 22.70 -20.25 -6.98
CA LEU A 7 21.93 -21.24 -6.21
C LEU A 7 21.33 -22.33 -7.09
N PHE A 8 20.77 -21.99 -8.26
CA PHE A 8 20.13 -22.96 -9.15
C PHE A 8 21.09 -23.65 -10.14
N PHE A 9 22.21 -23.00 -10.50
CA PHE A 9 23.08 -23.48 -11.57
C PHE A 9 24.49 -23.92 -11.10
N CYS A 10 24.86 -23.66 -9.85
CA CYS A 10 26.08 -24.21 -9.25
C CYS A 10 25.73 -25.31 -8.26
N HIS A 11 26.43 -26.44 -8.32
CA HIS A 11 26.19 -27.61 -7.47
C HIS A 11 27.23 -27.68 -6.34
N GLY A 12 27.16 -26.69 -5.44
CA GLY A 12 28.08 -26.52 -4.31
C GLY A 12 29.29 -25.62 -4.59
N GLY A 13 30.24 -25.62 -3.64
CA GLY A 13 31.44 -24.78 -3.67
C GLY A 13 31.18 -23.30 -3.34
N TRP A 14 32.23 -22.49 -3.49
CA TRP A 14 32.23 -21.08 -3.11
C TRP A 14 31.06 -20.24 -3.69
N PRO A 15 30.65 -20.39 -4.98
CA PRO A 15 29.55 -19.61 -5.52
C PRO A 15 28.23 -19.81 -4.77
N VAL A 16 27.91 -21.06 -4.42
CA VAL A 16 26.70 -21.41 -3.66
C VAL A 16 26.81 -20.92 -2.22
N THR A 17 27.96 -21.11 -1.59
CA THR A 17 28.19 -20.66 -0.20
C THR A 17 28.01 -19.16 -0.06
N VAL A 18 28.61 -18.36 -0.96
CA VAL A 18 28.46 -16.89 -0.94
C VAL A 18 26.99 -16.50 -1.15
N ALA A 19 26.33 -17.10 -2.14
CA ALA A 19 24.92 -16.83 -2.42
C ALA A 19 24.00 -17.15 -1.24
N ALA A 20 24.21 -18.31 -0.59
CA ALA A 20 23.45 -18.73 0.57
C ALA A 20 23.68 -17.80 1.77
N VAL A 21 24.93 -17.41 2.06
CA VAL A 21 25.25 -16.46 3.14
C VAL A 21 24.56 -15.11 2.90
N VAL A 22 24.62 -14.58 1.67
CA VAL A 22 23.94 -13.33 1.32
C VAL A 22 22.43 -13.43 1.56
N MET A 23 21.78 -14.53 1.15
CA MET A 23 20.34 -14.72 1.40
C MET A 23 20.01 -14.83 2.88
N VAL A 24 20.81 -15.56 3.66
CA VAL A 24 20.59 -15.70 5.11
C VAL A 24 20.74 -14.33 5.79
N CYS A 25 21.81 -13.58 5.51
CA CYS A 25 21.99 -12.24 6.05
C CYS A 25 20.86 -11.29 5.63
N PHE A 26 20.40 -11.37 4.39
CA PHE A 26 19.27 -10.56 3.90
C PHE A 26 17.98 -10.85 4.69
N HIS A 27 17.61 -12.12 4.85
CA HIS A 27 16.41 -12.50 5.60
C HIS A 27 16.54 -12.24 7.10
N LEU A 28 17.72 -12.40 7.69
CA LEU A 28 17.97 -12.01 9.08
C LEU A 28 17.85 -10.50 9.27
N GLY A 29 18.35 -9.70 8.32
CA GLY A 29 18.20 -8.25 8.32
C GLY A 29 16.74 -7.81 8.33
N ILE A 30 15.90 -8.45 7.52
CA ILE A 30 14.43 -8.23 7.54
C ILE A 30 13.84 -8.67 8.89
N LEU A 31 14.25 -9.83 9.39
CA LEU A 31 13.74 -10.40 10.65
C LEU A 31 14.00 -9.51 11.87
N VAL A 32 15.13 -8.79 11.90
CA VAL A 32 15.50 -7.88 13.00
C VAL A 32 15.01 -6.44 12.79
N SER A 33 14.31 -6.17 11.68
CA SER A 33 13.72 -4.86 11.39
C SER A 33 12.34 -4.72 12.04
N ILE A 34 11.87 -3.48 12.23
CA ILE A 34 10.53 -3.21 12.78
C ILE A 34 9.48 -3.77 11.81
N PRO A 35 8.62 -4.72 12.23
CA PRO A 35 7.66 -5.36 11.34
C PRO A 35 6.50 -4.39 11.05
N MET A 36 6.52 -3.79 9.86
CA MET A 36 5.32 -3.18 9.27
C MET A 36 4.76 -4.16 8.23
N GLY A 37 3.86 -5.04 8.65
CA GLY A 37 3.10 -5.91 7.75
C GLY A 37 3.90 -7.06 7.08
N VAL A 38 5.04 -7.46 7.65
CA VAL A 38 5.85 -8.57 7.11
C VAL A 38 5.57 -9.85 7.91
N PRO A 39 5.16 -10.97 7.28
CA PRO A 39 5.09 -12.26 7.94
C PRO A 39 6.51 -12.74 8.27
N LEU A 40 6.95 -12.54 9.52
CA LEU A 40 8.31 -12.84 9.97
C LEU A 40 8.63 -14.33 9.87
N GLU A 41 7.61 -15.18 10.04
CA GLU A 41 7.68 -16.63 9.90
C GLU A 41 8.16 -17.03 8.50
N TRP A 42 7.80 -16.26 7.47
CA TRP A 42 8.20 -16.55 6.10
C TRP A 42 9.69 -16.32 5.91
N ASN A 43 10.30 -15.34 6.60
CA ASN A 43 11.74 -15.12 6.53
C ASN A 43 12.52 -16.28 7.16
N VAL A 44 12.01 -16.84 8.26
CA VAL A 44 12.57 -18.05 8.87
C VAL A 44 12.46 -19.24 7.90
N PHE A 45 11.30 -19.40 7.26
CA PHE A 45 11.10 -20.45 6.27
C PHE A 45 12.04 -20.30 5.05
N MET A 46 12.28 -19.08 4.58
CA MET A 46 13.22 -18.83 3.48
C MET A 46 14.66 -19.16 3.87
N ILE A 47 15.10 -18.81 5.07
CA ILE A 47 16.42 -19.19 5.60
C ILE A 47 16.57 -20.71 5.63
N PHE A 48 15.57 -21.40 6.19
CA PHE A 48 15.55 -22.86 6.22
C PHE A 48 15.61 -23.45 4.80
N GLY A 49 14.75 -22.97 3.89
CA GLY A 49 14.71 -23.41 2.50
C GLY A 49 16.05 -23.24 1.77
N VAL A 50 16.73 -22.10 1.97
CA VAL A 50 18.06 -21.86 1.38
C VAL A 50 19.08 -22.87 1.90
N LEU A 51 19.16 -23.07 3.21
CA LEU A 51 20.11 -24.01 3.82
C LEU A 51 19.80 -25.46 3.44
N SER A 52 18.53 -25.85 3.45
CA SER A 52 18.11 -27.20 3.10
C SER A 52 18.34 -27.52 1.63
N LEU A 53 17.87 -26.68 0.70
CA LEU A 53 17.91 -26.98 -0.74
C LEU A 53 19.30 -26.78 -1.33
N PHE A 54 20.00 -25.70 -0.95
CA PHE A 54 21.24 -25.30 -1.64
C PHE A 54 22.51 -25.59 -0.85
N VAL A 55 22.44 -25.86 0.46
CA VAL A 55 23.63 -26.18 1.27
C VAL A 55 23.67 -27.65 1.67
N ALA A 56 22.58 -28.19 2.21
CA ALA A 56 22.52 -29.59 2.65
C ALA A 56 22.31 -30.58 1.51
N HIS A 57 21.69 -30.16 0.40
CA HIS A 57 21.35 -31.02 -0.74
C HIS A 57 21.84 -30.45 -2.08
N THR A 58 23.12 -30.06 -2.16
CA THR A 58 23.74 -29.45 -3.35
C THR A 58 23.67 -30.30 -4.62
N GLN A 59 23.43 -31.60 -4.49
CA GLN A 59 23.25 -32.54 -5.59
C GLN A 59 21.88 -32.42 -6.28
N LEU A 60 20.89 -31.78 -5.64
CA LEU A 60 19.55 -31.62 -6.22
C LEU A 60 19.51 -30.38 -7.11
N GLY A 61 18.99 -30.53 -8.32
CA GLY A 61 18.79 -29.45 -9.28
C GLY A 61 17.45 -29.55 -10.02
N LEU A 62 17.28 -28.69 -11.03
CA LEU A 62 16.05 -28.65 -11.84
C LEU A 62 15.81 -29.95 -12.63
N ALA A 63 16.87 -30.71 -12.91
CA ALA A 63 16.78 -32.00 -13.61
C ALA A 63 16.18 -33.12 -12.72
N ASP A 64 16.23 -32.96 -11.40
CA ASP A 64 15.72 -33.97 -10.44
C ASP A 64 14.22 -33.82 -10.15
N LEU A 65 13.56 -32.86 -10.80
CA LEU A 65 12.12 -32.64 -10.65
C LEU A 65 11.33 -33.84 -11.20
N LYS A 66 10.56 -34.51 -10.33
CA LYS A 66 9.66 -35.61 -10.73
C LYS A 66 8.52 -35.15 -11.66
N HIS A 67 8.01 -33.93 -11.47
CA HIS A 67 6.89 -33.37 -12.21
C HIS A 67 7.22 -31.97 -12.76
N PRO A 68 8.16 -31.87 -13.72
CA PRO A 68 8.67 -30.58 -14.19
C PRO A 68 7.59 -29.71 -14.85
N VAL A 69 6.63 -30.35 -15.53
CA VAL A 69 5.51 -29.64 -16.18
C VAL A 69 4.61 -28.94 -15.14
N VAL A 70 4.31 -29.59 -14.02
CA VAL A 70 3.47 -29.00 -12.96
C VAL A 70 4.18 -27.80 -12.34
N VAL A 71 5.48 -27.93 -12.07
CA VAL A 71 6.31 -26.83 -11.55
C VAL A 71 6.37 -25.67 -12.54
N ALA A 72 6.53 -25.95 -13.83
CA ALA A 72 6.54 -24.93 -14.88
C ALA A 72 5.19 -24.20 -14.96
N ILE A 73 4.06 -24.91 -14.89
CA ILE A 73 2.73 -24.29 -14.86
C ILE A 73 2.59 -23.38 -13.63
N LEU A 74 2.97 -23.84 -12.44
CA LEU A 74 2.93 -23.04 -11.22
C LEU A 74 3.77 -21.77 -11.37
N PHE A 75 4.99 -21.89 -11.90
CA PHE A 75 5.86 -20.75 -12.15
C PHE A 75 5.23 -19.74 -13.12
N VAL A 76 4.67 -20.21 -14.24
CA VAL A 76 4.00 -19.35 -15.23
C VAL A 76 2.80 -18.63 -14.62
N VAL A 77 2.00 -19.30 -13.78
CA VAL A 77 0.86 -18.69 -13.08
C VAL A 77 1.35 -17.59 -12.12
N ILE A 78 2.32 -17.89 -11.26
CA ILE A 78 2.85 -16.92 -10.28
C ILE A 78 3.49 -15.73 -11.00
N ALA A 79 4.41 -15.98 -11.95
CA ALA A 79 5.07 -14.93 -12.70
C ALA A 79 4.07 -14.12 -13.53
N GLY A 80 3.08 -14.78 -14.14
CA GLY A 80 2.00 -14.16 -14.89
C GLY A 80 1.17 -13.21 -14.04
N ILE A 81 0.77 -13.62 -12.83
CA ILE A 81 0.03 -12.76 -11.90
C ILE A 81 0.85 -11.55 -11.49
N VAL A 82 2.15 -11.71 -11.22
CA VAL A 82 3.04 -10.59 -10.88
C VAL A 82 3.17 -9.61 -12.05
N LEU A 83 3.40 -10.12 -13.26
CA LEU A 83 3.52 -9.29 -14.48
C LEU A 83 2.23 -8.53 -14.75
N LEU A 84 1.09 -9.23 -14.76
CA LEU A 84 -0.23 -8.62 -14.95
C LEU A 84 -0.55 -7.62 -13.85
N GLY A 85 -0.16 -7.91 -12.60
CA GLY A 85 -0.32 -7.01 -11.47
C GLY A 85 0.46 -5.71 -11.62
N ASN A 86 1.64 -5.74 -12.24
CA ASN A 86 2.41 -4.53 -12.51
C ASN A 86 1.91 -3.78 -13.78
N MET A 87 1.27 -4.48 -14.71
CA MET A 87 0.67 -3.87 -15.91
C MET A 87 -0.71 -3.27 -15.66
N PHE A 88 -1.52 -3.89 -14.80
CA PHE A 88 -2.91 -3.50 -14.55
C PHE A 88 -3.18 -3.28 -13.05
N PRO A 89 -2.54 -2.27 -12.43
CA PRO A 89 -2.54 -2.16 -10.98
C PRO A 89 -3.91 -2.04 -10.34
N ARG A 90 -4.84 -1.34 -11.00
CA ARG A 90 -6.22 -1.13 -10.57
C ARG A 90 -7.09 -2.40 -10.56
N LYS A 91 -6.66 -3.45 -11.28
CA LYS A 91 -7.43 -4.71 -11.39
C LYS A 91 -6.88 -5.80 -10.48
N ILE A 92 -5.59 -5.72 -10.16
CA ILE A 92 -4.87 -6.77 -9.44
C ILE A 92 -4.19 -6.10 -8.27
N SER A 93 -4.62 -6.52 -7.08
CA SER A 93 -4.06 -6.07 -5.80
C SER A 93 -2.54 -6.09 -5.78
N PHE A 94 -1.97 -5.17 -5.01
CA PHE A 94 -0.55 -5.06 -4.83
C PHE A 94 0.08 -6.30 -4.16
N LEU A 95 -0.71 -7.09 -3.40
CA LEU A 95 -0.26 -8.37 -2.80
C LEU A 95 0.11 -9.40 -3.88
N PRO A 96 -0.83 -9.89 -4.72
CA PRO A 96 -0.49 -10.82 -5.79
C PRO A 96 0.45 -10.21 -6.83
N GLY A 97 0.41 -8.89 -7.02
CA GLY A 97 1.34 -8.16 -7.87
C GLY A 97 2.75 -8.00 -7.29
N MET A 98 2.99 -8.42 -6.04
CA MET A 98 4.26 -8.26 -5.32
C MET A 98 4.78 -6.81 -5.25
N ARG A 99 3.89 -5.81 -5.40
CA ARG A 99 4.30 -4.40 -5.51
C ARG A 99 4.67 -3.77 -4.17
N TYR A 100 4.45 -4.47 -3.06
CA TYR A 100 4.93 -4.07 -1.73
C TYR A 100 6.46 -3.97 -1.65
N TYR A 101 7.18 -4.74 -2.47
CA TYR A 101 8.63 -4.60 -2.61
C TYR A 101 9.04 -3.43 -3.52
N ALA A 102 8.12 -2.94 -4.36
CA ALA A 102 8.39 -1.90 -5.34
C ALA A 102 8.07 -0.49 -4.83
N GLY A 103 7.51 -0.34 -3.63
CA GLY A 103 7.09 0.98 -3.15
C GLY A 103 5.84 1.53 -3.86
N ASN A 104 5.05 0.67 -4.52
CA ASN A 104 4.02 1.08 -5.48
C ASN A 104 2.67 0.40 -5.20
N TRP A 105 1.77 1.10 -4.54
CA TRP A 105 0.42 0.61 -4.24
C TRP A 105 -0.59 1.75 -4.32
N ASP A 106 -1.86 1.37 -4.40
CA ASP A 106 -2.98 2.30 -4.46
C ASP A 106 -3.15 2.95 -3.08
N THR A 107 -3.33 4.27 -3.03
CA THR A 107 -3.43 5.01 -1.77
C THR A 107 -4.63 5.92 -1.79
N THR A 108 -5.26 6.12 -0.63
CA THR A 108 -6.33 7.10 -0.48
C THR A 108 -6.13 7.98 0.75
N LEU A 109 -6.63 9.21 0.67
CA LEU A 109 -6.63 10.18 1.76
C LEU A 109 -8.04 10.73 1.89
N TRP A 110 -8.61 10.62 3.10
CA TRP A 110 -9.99 10.96 3.38
C TRP A 110 -10.03 12.26 4.18
N CYS A 111 -10.71 13.26 3.65
CA CYS A 111 -10.98 14.53 4.33
C CYS A 111 -12.38 14.42 4.94
N ILE A 112 -12.46 14.34 6.27
CA ILE A 112 -13.70 14.00 6.98
C ILE A 112 -14.08 15.15 7.92
N LYS A 113 -15.28 15.70 7.76
CA LYS A 113 -15.85 16.66 8.72
C LYS A 113 -16.24 15.95 10.03
N PRO A 114 -16.24 16.65 11.19
CA PRO A 114 -16.71 16.08 12.46
C PRO A 114 -18.10 15.43 12.38
N SER A 115 -19.03 16.01 11.61
CA SER A 115 -20.37 15.46 11.40
C SER A 115 -20.37 14.10 10.72
N ALA A 116 -19.48 13.86 9.75
CA ALA A 116 -19.29 12.56 9.13
C ALA A 116 -18.59 11.57 10.08
N ASN A 117 -17.60 12.02 10.86
CA ASN A 117 -16.96 11.17 11.85
C ASN A 117 -17.96 10.64 12.89
N ASP A 118 -18.89 11.48 13.33
CA ASP A 118 -20.01 11.10 14.20
C ASP A 118 -20.96 10.09 13.53
N LYS A 119 -21.27 10.27 12.24
CA LYS A 119 -22.07 9.31 11.47
C LYS A 119 -21.36 7.96 11.34
N ILE A 120 -20.04 7.93 11.09
CA ILE A 120 -19.23 6.71 11.07
C ILE A 120 -19.26 6.02 12.44
N GLY A 121 -19.04 6.76 13.52
CA GLY A 121 -19.03 6.21 14.88
C GLY A 121 -20.36 5.57 15.31
N ARG A 122 -21.49 6.05 14.77
CA ARG A 122 -22.81 5.46 15.03
C ARG A 122 -23.21 4.37 14.02
N GLY A 123 -22.86 4.55 12.76
CA GLY A 123 -23.31 3.71 11.64
C GLY A 123 -22.45 2.47 11.39
N ILE A 124 -21.22 2.45 11.91
CA ILE A 124 -20.27 1.36 11.68
C ILE A 124 -19.99 0.63 13.00
N VAL A 125 -20.29 -0.67 13.01
CA VAL A 125 -19.92 -1.56 14.12
C VAL A 125 -18.45 -1.93 13.98
N ALA A 126 -17.59 -1.15 14.62
CA ALA A 126 -16.15 -1.37 14.63
C ALA A 126 -15.66 -1.82 16.02
N ILE A 127 -14.81 -2.85 16.08
CA ILE A 127 -14.10 -3.22 17.31
C ILE A 127 -13.08 -2.12 17.68
N ALA A 128 -12.49 -1.49 16.66
CA ALA A 128 -11.57 -0.38 16.78
C ALA A 128 -12.32 0.95 16.60
N SER A 129 -12.23 1.87 17.56
CA SER A 129 -12.66 3.26 17.38
C SER A 129 -11.90 3.95 16.24
N MET A 130 -12.39 5.09 15.76
CA MET A 130 -11.65 5.91 14.79
C MET A 130 -10.25 6.29 15.32
N PRO A 131 -9.24 6.44 14.45
CA PRO A 131 -7.83 6.55 14.86
C PRO A 131 -7.56 7.68 15.84
N GLN A 132 -8.18 8.84 15.62
CA GLN A 132 -8.04 9.98 16.51
C GLN A 132 -8.53 9.63 17.93
N ALA A 133 -9.71 9.03 18.06
CA ALA A 133 -10.26 8.62 19.34
C ALA A 133 -9.42 7.51 20.02
N GLN A 134 -8.79 6.62 19.25
CA GLN A 134 -7.85 5.64 19.80
C GLN A 134 -6.60 6.29 20.36
N LEU A 135 -6.04 7.26 19.64
CA LEU A 135 -4.81 7.95 20.03
C LEU A 135 -5.05 8.88 21.22
N GLU A 136 -6.15 9.62 21.24
CA GLU A 136 -6.53 10.48 22.38
C GLU A 136 -6.67 9.66 23.68
N ARG A 137 -7.27 8.47 23.60
CA ARG A 137 -7.41 7.57 24.76
C ARG A 137 -6.06 7.10 25.33
N PHE A 138 -5.05 6.90 24.48
CA PHE A 138 -3.73 6.39 24.91
C PHE A 138 -2.73 7.49 25.27
N TYR A 139 -2.76 8.62 24.57
CA TYR A 139 -1.78 9.70 24.71
C TYR A 139 -2.28 10.85 25.61
N GLY A 140 -3.53 10.82 26.06
CA GLY A 140 -4.03 11.65 27.16
C GLY A 140 -4.32 13.10 26.81
N SER A 141 -3.98 13.57 25.61
CA SER A 141 -4.41 14.86 25.07
C SER A 141 -4.55 14.83 23.54
N PRO A 142 -5.43 15.66 22.96
CA PRO A 142 -5.56 15.83 21.52
C PRO A 142 -4.23 16.18 20.84
N GLU A 143 -3.42 17.03 21.46
CA GLU A 143 -2.12 17.47 20.94
C GLU A 143 -1.10 16.32 20.91
N ALA A 144 -1.10 15.47 21.94
CA ALA A 144 -0.22 14.30 21.98
C ALA A 144 -0.64 13.23 20.96
N ALA A 145 -1.95 13.13 20.65
CA ALA A 145 -2.49 12.24 19.62
C ALA A 145 -2.15 12.70 18.19
N GLN A 146 -1.89 13.99 17.98
CA GLN A 146 -1.49 14.52 16.67
C GLN A 146 -0.11 14.01 16.22
N ILE A 147 0.85 13.86 17.14
CA ILE A 147 2.21 13.40 16.82
C ILE A 147 2.22 12.06 16.06
N PRO A 148 1.58 10.98 16.56
CA PRO A 148 1.51 9.71 15.84
C PRO A 148 0.69 9.76 14.53
N LEU A 149 -0.31 10.65 14.41
CA LEU A 149 -1.00 10.89 13.14
C LEU A 149 -0.04 11.49 12.11
N TYR A 150 0.69 12.55 12.47
CA TYR A 150 1.67 13.19 11.59
C TYR A 150 2.85 12.28 11.24
N MET A 151 3.26 11.36 12.13
CA MET A 151 4.26 10.35 11.77
C MET A 151 3.78 9.44 10.62
N GLY A 152 2.50 9.07 10.60
CA GLY A 152 1.90 8.33 9.49
C GLY A 152 1.92 9.10 8.18
N TYR A 153 1.63 10.40 8.24
CA TYR A 153 1.70 11.31 7.09
C TYR A 153 3.12 11.52 6.57
N ALA A 154 4.09 11.70 7.48
CA ALA A 154 5.50 11.75 7.12
C ALA A 154 5.96 10.45 6.45
N PHE A 155 5.53 9.29 6.96
CA PHE A 155 5.78 8.00 6.32
C PHE A 155 5.22 7.93 4.90
N ARG A 156 4.01 8.45 4.65
CA ARG A 156 3.47 8.55 3.29
C ARG A 156 4.34 9.42 2.41
N GLY A 157 4.77 10.58 2.90
CA GLY A 157 5.63 11.52 2.15
C GLY A 157 7.02 10.96 1.79
N PHE A 158 7.51 9.92 2.46
CA PHE A 158 8.73 9.20 2.04
C PHE A 158 8.56 8.41 0.75
N ASN A 159 7.32 8.02 0.42
CA ASN A 159 7.02 7.28 -0.80
C ASN A 159 6.59 8.24 -1.91
N THR A 160 6.96 7.93 -3.16
CA THR A 160 6.69 8.80 -4.31
C THR A 160 5.22 9.20 -4.42
N HIS A 161 4.30 8.24 -4.31
CA HIS A 161 2.86 8.49 -4.43
C HIS A 161 2.31 9.34 -3.29
N GLY A 162 2.90 9.29 -2.09
CA GLY A 162 2.46 10.11 -0.97
C GLY A 162 2.68 11.61 -1.19
N ARG A 163 3.60 11.98 -2.07
CA ARG A 163 3.92 13.39 -2.37
C ARG A 163 2.85 14.11 -3.18
N ALA A 164 1.95 13.38 -3.85
CA ALA A 164 0.78 13.98 -4.50
C ALA A 164 -0.43 14.12 -3.57
N LEU A 165 -0.46 13.44 -2.43
CA LEU A 165 -1.67 13.35 -1.61
C LEU A 165 -2.12 14.70 -1.06
N PHE A 166 -1.20 15.54 -0.57
CA PHE A 166 -1.56 16.85 -0.02
C PHE A 166 -2.00 17.85 -1.09
N THR A 167 -1.30 17.90 -2.23
CA THR A 167 -1.77 18.65 -3.40
C THR A 167 -3.21 18.26 -3.77
N LEU A 168 -3.47 16.95 -3.85
CA LEU A 168 -4.80 16.44 -4.21
C LEU A 168 -5.82 16.66 -3.09
N ALA A 169 -5.41 16.74 -1.81
CA ALA A 169 -6.29 17.06 -0.69
C ALA A 169 -6.81 18.50 -0.78
N HIS A 170 -5.93 19.48 -1.04
CA HIS A 170 -6.33 20.87 -1.29
C HIS A 170 -7.34 20.95 -2.45
N ARG A 171 -7.10 20.18 -3.53
CA ARG A 171 -8.05 20.08 -4.65
C ARG A 171 -9.37 19.44 -4.23
N ALA A 172 -9.33 18.39 -3.41
CA ALA A 172 -10.52 17.68 -2.97
C ALA A 172 -11.44 18.57 -2.11
N MET A 173 -10.84 19.48 -1.34
CA MET A 173 -11.50 20.44 -0.46
C MET A 173 -11.72 21.82 -1.10
N ALA A 174 -11.40 21.98 -2.39
CA ALA A 174 -11.53 23.28 -3.06
C ALA A 174 -12.97 23.83 -2.95
N GLY A 175 -13.08 25.10 -2.54
CA GLY A 175 -14.38 25.75 -2.28
C GLY A 175 -15.00 25.43 -0.92
N GLN A 176 -14.31 24.70 -0.05
CA GLN A 176 -14.67 24.46 1.34
C GLN A 176 -13.63 25.10 2.28
N ASN A 177 -13.95 25.19 3.57
CA ASN A 177 -12.96 25.54 4.58
C ASN A 177 -12.16 24.29 4.96
N GLU A 178 -10.85 24.28 4.71
CA GLU A 178 -9.99 23.12 5.01
C GLU A 178 -9.89 22.83 6.51
N ASP A 179 -10.00 23.86 7.35
CA ASP A 179 -9.96 23.73 8.82
C ASP A 179 -11.15 22.90 9.37
N ASP A 180 -12.20 22.70 8.58
CA ASP A 180 -13.35 21.88 8.96
C ASP A 180 -13.08 20.37 8.80
N TYR A 181 -11.96 19.98 8.18
CA TYR A 181 -11.67 18.59 7.84
C TYR A 181 -10.52 18.00 8.64
N VAL A 182 -10.71 16.76 9.07
CA VAL A 182 -9.63 15.91 9.55
C VAL A 182 -9.19 15.03 8.39
N LEU A 183 -7.94 15.20 7.95
CA LEU A 183 -7.31 14.26 7.05
C LEU A 183 -7.11 12.93 7.79
N THR A 184 -7.46 11.83 7.13
CA THR A 184 -7.29 10.47 7.65
C THR A 184 -6.83 9.55 6.53
N ASP A 185 -5.76 8.80 6.78
CA ASP A 185 -5.25 7.82 5.83
C ASP A 185 -6.29 6.71 5.57
N GLY A 186 -6.51 6.34 4.30
CA GLY A 186 -7.52 5.34 3.93
C GLY A 186 -7.31 3.97 4.59
N GLU A 187 -6.07 3.62 4.90
CA GLU A 187 -5.75 2.40 5.64
C GLU A 187 -6.42 2.37 7.01
N ARG A 188 -6.49 3.53 7.65
CA ARG A 188 -7.12 3.65 8.95
C ARG A 188 -8.63 3.52 8.85
N ILE A 189 -9.23 4.11 7.81
CA ILE A 189 -10.66 3.96 7.53
C ILE A 189 -11.00 2.49 7.24
N CYS A 190 -10.19 1.82 6.42
CA CYS A 190 -10.31 0.39 6.14
C CYS A 190 -10.26 -0.45 7.42
N SER A 191 -9.26 -0.23 8.28
CA SER A 191 -9.12 -0.95 9.54
C SER A 191 -10.34 -0.77 10.44
N THR A 192 -10.89 0.45 10.55
CA THR A 192 -12.08 0.72 11.36
C THR A 192 -13.33 0.08 10.73
N ALA A 193 -13.54 0.23 9.42
CA ALA A 193 -14.76 -0.20 8.76
C ALA A 193 -14.83 -1.72 8.51
N ILE A 194 -13.70 -2.35 8.21
CA ILE A 194 -13.62 -3.76 7.78
C ILE A 194 -13.04 -4.65 8.89
N GLY A 195 -12.31 -4.07 9.87
CA GLY A 195 -11.62 -4.83 10.91
C GLY A 195 -10.37 -5.56 10.42
N TRP A 196 -9.99 -5.38 9.16
CA TRP A 196 -8.81 -5.95 8.54
C TRP A 196 -8.17 -4.96 7.60
N ASN A 197 -6.83 -4.96 7.58
CA ASN A 197 -6.07 -4.14 6.69
C ASN A 197 -4.67 -4.72 6.42
N PHE A 198 -4.22 -4.62 5.16
CA PHE A 198 -2.90 -5.03 4.70
C PHE A 198 -2.14 -3.94 3.91
N GLY A 199 -2.56 -2.67 3.90
CA GLY A 199 -1.89 -1.66 3.08
C GLY A 199 -2.35 -1.64 1.62
N ASP A 200 -3.53 -2.21 1.33
CA ASP A 200 -4.07 -2.32 -0.03
C ASP A 200 -5.11 -1.23 -0.30
N GLY A 201 -4.80 -0.28 -1.17
CA GLY A 201 -5.77 0.73 -1.61
C GLY A 201 -7.00 0.19 -2.31
N HIS A 202 -7.01 -1.07 -2.77
CA HIS A 202 -8.25 -1.68 -3.25
C HIS A 202 -9.30 -1.87 -2.16
N MET A 203 -8.91 -1.90 -0.87
CA MET A 203 -9.83 -2.10 0.24
C MET A 203 -10.48 -0.81 0.73
N HIS A 204 -9.94 0.35 0.37
CA HIS A 204 -10.48 1.67 0.72
C HIS A 204 -10.76 2.55 -0.50
N ASN A 205 -11.17 1.91 -1.60
CA ASN A 205 -11.56 2.56 -2.84
C ASN A 205 -13.06 2.94 -2.87
N GLU A 206 -13.58 3.21 -4.06
CA GLU A 206 -14.98 3.60 -4.28
C GLU A 206 -15.99 2.60 -3.71
N GLN A 207 -15.65 1.31 -3.61
CA GLN A 207 -16.54 0.31 -3.00
C GLN A 207 -16.73 0.57 -1.51
N LEU A 208 -15.64 0.88 -0.79
CA LEU A 208 -15.73 1.24 0.63
C LEU A 208 -16.47 2.57 0.80
N ILE A 209 -16.21 3.54 -0.07
CA ILE A 209 -16.91 4.84 -0.07
C ILE A 209 -18.42 4.63 -0.21
N SER A 210 -18.86 3.86 -1.21
CA SER A 210 -20.28 3.54 -1.41
C SER A 210 -20.88 2.79 -0.22
N ALA A 211 -20.15 1.82 0.33
CA ALA A 211 -20.59 1.05 1.49
C ALA A 211 -20.75 1.90 2.77
N LEU A 212 -19.86 2.89 2.97
CA LEU A 212 -19.98 3.85 4.06
C LEU A 212 -21.12 4.83 3.81
N GLN A 213 -21.30 5.31 2.58
CA GLN A 213 -22.42 6.20 2.25
C GLN A 213 -23.77 5.55 2.51
N GLU A 214 -23.94 4.28 2.14
CA GLU A 214 -25.17 3.51 2.36
C GLU A 214 -25.53 3.40 3.85
N ARG A 215 -24.53 3.30 4.73
CA ARG A 215 -24.71 3.11 6.18
C ARG A 215 -24.78 4.42 6.96
N CYS A 216 -24.02 5.41 6.54
CA CYS A 216 -23.81 6.65 7.29
C CYS A 216 -24.62 7.82 6.77
N HIS A 217 -25.12 7.74 5.52
CA HIS A 217 -25.90 8.80 4.86
C HIS A 217 -25.20 10.17 4.96
N PHE A 218 -23.99 10.27 4.40
CA PHE A 218 -23.27 11.53 4.35
C PHE A 218 -24.01 12.53 3.45
N GLU A 219 -23.86 13.79 3.81
CA GLU A 219 -24.29 14.95 3.03
C GLU A 219 -23.15 15.42 2.12
N PRO A 220 -23.47 16.14 1.03
CA PRO A 220 -22.45 16.69 0.13
C PRO A 220 -21.38 17.48 0.88
N GLY A 221 -20.12 17.17 0.62
CA GLY A 221 -18.98 17.84 1.24
C GLY A 221 -18.56 17.30 2.61
N GLU A 222 -19.30 16.38 3.25
CA GLU A 222 -18.89 15.87 4.56
C GLU A 222 -17.70 14.90 4.50
N VAL A 223 -17.59 14.14 3.41
CA VAL A 223 -16.48 13.19 3.17
C VAL A 223 -15.96 13.37 1.75
N ARG A 224 -14.73 13.87 1.64
CA ARG A 224 -14.03 14.10 0.37
C ARG A 224 -12.81 13.20 0.31
N VAL A 225 -12.70 12.37 -0.71
CA VAL A 225 -11.68 11.32 -0.78
C VAL A 225 -10.80 11.55 -2.01
N VAL A 226 -9.50 11.57 -1.77
CA VAL A 226 -8.47 11.46 -2.79
C VAL A 226 -8.21 9.98 -3.02
N LEU A 227 -8.35 9.50 -4.25
CA LEU A 227 -7.90 8.18 -4.66
C LEU A 227 -6.76 8.32 -5.66
N LEU A 228 -5.62 7.68 -5.40
CA LEU A 228 -4.46 7.67 -6.27
C LEU A 228 -4.07 6.22 -6.58
N ASP A 229 -4.20 5.84 -7.85
CA ASP A 229 -3.86 4.50 -8.32
C ASP A 229 -2.34 4.27 -8.30
N ALA A 230 -1.93 3.04 -8.04
CA ALA A 230 -0.57 2.58 -8.27
C ALA A 230 -0.14 2.81 -9.73
N GLN A 231 1.15 3.11 -9.92
CA GLN A 231 1.73 3.33 -11.25
C GLN A 231 1.77 2.01 -12.05
N PRO A 232 1.17 1.94 -13.24
CA PRO A 232 1.44 0.84 -14.16
C PRO A 232 2.90 0.90 -14.63
N ILE A 233 3.61 -0.23 -14.64
CA ILE A 233 5.06 -0.27 -14.91
C ILE A 233 5.47 0.35 -16.27
N HIS A 234 4.54 0.34 -17.23
CA HIS A 234 4.75 0.85 -18.58
C HIS A 234 4.32 2.32 -18.77
N LYS A 235 3.88 3.00 -17.70
CA LYS A 235 3.43 4.40 -17.74
C LYS A 235 4.20 5.23 -16.72
N GLN A 236 4.52 6.48 -17.05
CA GLN A 236 5.23 7.41 -16.17
C GLN A 236 4.28 8.35 -15.42
N THR A 237 3.06 7.89 -15.19
CA THR A 237 1.96 8.65 -14.57
C THR A 237 1.17 7.77 -13.62
N GLN A 238 0.56 8.40 -12.61
CA GLN A 238 -0.47 7.80 -11.77
C GLN A 238 -1.80 8.49 -12.05
N ALA A 239 -2.88 7.72 -12.07
CA ALA A 239 -4.23 8.26 -12.22
C ALA A 239 -4.79 8.57 -10.85
N TYR A 240 -5.47 9.71 -10.71
CA TYR A 240 -6.19 10.05 -9.50
C TYR A 240 -7.67 10.29 -9.79
N ARG A 241 -8.47 10.19 -8.73
CA ARG A 241 -9.89 10.57 -8.70
C ARG A 241 -10.17 11.29 -7.40
N LEU A 242 -11.03 12.29 -7.45
CA LEU A 242 -11.55 12.96 -6.28
C LEU A 242 -13.04 12.64 -6.19
N VAL A 243 -13.46 12.14 -5.03
CA VAL A 243 -14.79 11.60 -4.80
C VAL A 243 -15.41 12.28 -3.59
N ASP A 244 -16.64 12.72 -3.74
CA ASP A 244 -17.54 13.02 -2.63
C ASP A 244 -18.31 11.77 -2.27
N ALA A 245 -18.34 11.36 -1.00
CA ALA A 245 -19.04 10.14 -0.63
C ALA A 245 -20.56 10.21 -0.91
N ALA A 246 -21.15 11.41 -0.90
CA ALA A 246 -22.57 11.61 -1.14
C ALA A 246 -22.91 11.80 -2.62
N THR A 247 -22.07 12.54 -3.37
CA THR A 247 -22.37 12.92 -4.76
C THR A 247 -21.56 12.19 -5.82
N GLY A 248 -20.55 11.42 -5.44
CA GLY A 248 -19.72 10.61 -6.34
C GLY A 248 -18.45 11.32 -6.83
N GLU A 249 -17.87 10.78 -7.90
CA GLU A 249 -16.67 11.34 -8.54
C GLU A 249 -16.97 12.72 -9.14
N PHE A 250 -16.16 13.72 -8.80
CA PHE A 250 -16.27 15.08 -9.33
C PHE A 250 -14.99 15.57 -10.03
N GLU A 251 -13.88 14.86 -9.91
CA GLU A 251 -12.66 15.15 -10.68
C GLU A 251 -11.87 13.88 -10.94
N ARG A 252 -11.26 13.79 -12.11
CA ARG A 252 -10.33 12.74 -12.50
C ARG A 252 -9.19 13.34 -13.31
N GLY A 253 -7.99 12.82 -13.08
CA GLY A 253 -6.84 13.24 -13.86
C GLY A 253 -5.62 12.34 -13.65
N ILE A 254 -4.45 12.89 -13.97
CA ILE A 254 -3.16 12.23 -13.82
C ILE A 254 -2.12 13.14 -13.17
N VAL A 255 -1.15 12.52 -12.50
CA VAL A 255 0.07 13.15 -12.02
C VAL A 255 1.28 12.43 -12.61
N ARG A 256 2.35 13.17 -12.92
CA ARG A 256 3.57 12.57 -13.45
C ARG A 256 4.46 12.10 -12.31
N VAL A 257 5.02 10.91 -12.46
CA VAL A 257 5.88 10.30 -11.43
C VAL A 257 7.16 11.10 -11.24
N ALA A 258 7.73 11.62 -12.32
CA ALA A 258 8.91 12.49 -12.26
C ALA A 258 8.69 13.72 -11.38
N ASP A 259 7.50 14.33 -11.45
CA ASP A 259 7.17 15.53 -10.67
C ASP A 259 7.04 15.22 -9.17
N MET A 260 6.57 14.02 -8.81
CA MET A 260 6.53 13.59 -7.42
C MET A 260 7.93 13.28 -6.87
N VAL A 261 8.78 12.56 -7.64
CA VAL A 261 10.10 12.09 -7.18
C VAL A 261 11.07 13.22 -6.84
N THR A 262 10.94 14.41 -7.43
CA THR A 262 11.85 15.53 -7.17
C THR A 262 11.39 16.46 -6.05
N ARG A 263 10.18 16.26 -5.49
CA ARG A 263 9.58 17.13 -4.48
C ARG A 263 9.88 16.71 -3.05
N GLN A 264 9.85 17.68 -2.13
CA GLN A 264 9.94 17.39 -0.72
C GLN A 264 8.64 16.75 -0.21
N PRO A 265 8.68 15.91 0.84
CA PRO A 265 7.50 15.26 1.42
C PRO A 265 6.35 16.19 1.84
N TRP A 266 6.67 17.44 2.18
CA TRP A 266 5.71 18.48 2.61
C TRP A 266 5.33 19.46 1.49
N ALA A 267 5.89 19.32 0.29
CA ALA A 267 5.51 20.17 -0.83
C ALA A 267 4.15 19.71 -1.37
N ASP A 268 3.22 20.66 -1.49
CA ASP A 268 1.83 20.45 -1.87
C ASP A 268 1.49 21.07 -3.24
N ASP A 269 2.50 21.28 -4.09
CA ASP A 269 2.42 21.94 -5.39
C ASP A 269 2.69 21.01 -6.60
N VAL A 270 2.35 19.71 -6.48
CA VAL A 270 2.52 18.76 -7.59
C VAL A 270 1.67 19.20 -8.80
N PRO A 271 2.23 19.28 -10.02
CA PRO A 271 1.46 19.55 -11.22
C PRO A 271 0.43 18.44 -11.44
N VAL A 272 -0.81 18.85 -11.65
CA VAL A 272 -1.96 17.97 -11.88
C VAL A 272 -2.53 18.24 -13.26
N GLU A 273 -2.73 17.18 -14.04
CA GLU A 273 -3.40 17.25 -15.34
C GLU A 273 -4.83 16.68 -15.20
N VAL A 274 -5.82 17.57 -15.29
CA VAL A 274 -7.23 17.19 -15.20
C VAL A 274 -7.68 16.61 -16.54
N VAL A 275 -8.28 15.43 -16.50
CA VAL A 275 -8.85 14.74 -17.67
C VAL A 275 -10.35 15.00 -17.76
N SER A 276 -11.05 15.01 -16.61
CA SER A 276 -12.48 15.35 -16.53
C SER A 276 -12.83 15.90 -15.15
N GLY A 277 -13.80 16.82 -15.09
CA GLY A 277 -14.35 17.40 -13.87
C GLY A 277 -15.75 17.96 -14.10
#